data_AF-A0AAE1T5V0-F1
#
_entry.id   AF-A0AAE1T5V0-F1
#
_cell.length_a   1.000
_cell.length_b   1.000
_cell.length_c   1.000
_cell.angle_alpha   90.00
_cell.angle_beta   90.00
_cell.angle_gamma   90.00
#
_symmetry.space_group_name_H-M   'P 1'
#
loop_
_entity.id
_entity.type
_entity.pdbx_description
1 polymer ?
#
loop_
_entity_poly.entity_id
_entity_poly.type
_entity_poly.pdbx_seq_one_letter_code
_entity_poly.pdbx_strand_id
1 'polypeptide(L)'
;MWTTFCQLEMIKMLGDTKAWLSTQFSMKDLGEASYILGIKIFRDKSKKILGMTQNSYVEKVLKRFKMEHSKRGFLPMRHGVKLSKKQSPKTDEELKRMLDIPYA
;
A
#
# COMPACT_ATOMS: atom_id res chain seq x y z
N MET A 1 24.79 -11.83 18.66
CA MET A 1 25.49 -12.91 17.93
C MET A 1 24.55 -13.66 16.98
N TRP A 2 23.34 -14.04 17.41
CA TRP A 2 22.34 -14.73 16.56
C TRP A 2 21.68 -13.83 15.49
N THR A 3 21.37 -12.57 15.81
CA THR A 3 20.77 -11.62 14.85
C THR A 3 21.68 -11.30 13.67
N THR A 4 22.98 -11.15 13.92
CA THR A 4 24.01 -10.92 12.89
C THR A 4 24.22 -12.16 12.01
N PHE A 5 24.07 -13.36 12.57
CA PHE A 5 24.19 -14.62 11.83
C PHE A 5 23.02 -14.81 10.85
N CYS A 6 21.78 -14.68 11.33
CA CYS A 6 20.59 -14.71 10.47
C CYS A 6 20.61 -13.60 9.39
N GLN A 7 21.11 -12.42 9.74
CA GLN A 7 21.24 -11.32 8.77
C GLN A 7 22.25 -11.64 7.66
N LEU A 8 23.33 -12.36 7.98
CA LEU A 8 24.34 -12.77 7.00
C LEU A 8 23.81 -13.88 6.06
N GLU A 9 23.09 -14.87 6.61
CA GLU A 9 22.46 -15.93 5.82
C GLU A 9 21.40 -15.37 4.86
N MET A 10 20.59 -14.41 5.32
CA MET A 10 19.58 -13.75 4.48
C MET A 10 20.22 -12.97 3.32
N ILE A 11 21.34 -12.29 3.54
CA ILE A 11 22.07 -11.58 2.48
C ILE A 11 22.61 -12.56 1.44
N LYS A 12 23.15 -13.70 1.89
CA LYS A 12 23.67 -14.75 1.00
C LYS A 12 22.56 -15.31 0.12
N MET A 13 21.45 -15.74 0.72
CA MET A 13 20.31 -16.29 -0.01
C MET A 13 19.72 -15.29 -1.03
N LEU A 14 19.65 -14.01 -0.68
CA LEU A 14 19.20 -12.96 -1.59
C LEU A 14 20.16 -12.80 -2.79
N GLY A 15 21.47 -12.85 -2.53
CA GLY A 15 22.51 -12.80 -3.56
C GLY A 15 22.41 -13.98 -4.53
N ASP A 16 22.29 -15.20 -4.01
CA ASP A 16 22.18 -16.42 -4.80
C ASP A 16 20.90 -16.39 -5.67
N THR A 17 19.78 -15.93 -5.10
CA THR A 17 18.52 -15.77 -5.83
C THR A 17 18.64 -14.71 -6.94
N LYS A 18 19.28 -13.56 -6.65
CA LYS A 18 19.51 -12.51 -7.66
C LYS A 18 20.39 -13.02 -8.79
N ALA A 19 21.42 -13.80 -8.48
CA ALA A 19 22.31 -14.40 -9.47
C ALA A 19 21.54 -15.39 -10.36
N TRP A 20 20.77 -16.31 -9.76
CA TRP A 20 19.96 -17.26 -10.50
C TRP A 20 18.96 -16.57 -11.43
N LEU A 21 18.23 -15.56 -10.95
CA LEU A 21 17.31 -14.77 -11.78
C LEU A 21 18.02 -14.06 -12.94
N SER A 22 19.24 -13.56 -12.71
CA SER A 22 20.04 -12.90 -13.75
C SER A 22 20.50 -13.85 -14.85
N THR A 23 20.53 -15.16 -14.60
CA THR A 23 20.80 -16.17 -15.65
C THR A 23 19.58 -16.41 -16.55
N GLN A 24 18.37 -16.24 -16.01
CA GLN A 24 17.11 -16.50 -16.73
C GLN A 24 16.57 -15.25 -17.41
N PHE A 25 16.83 -14.08 -16.83
CA PHE A 25 16.27 -12.80 -17.27
C PHE A 25 17.38 -11.75 -17.42
N SER A 26 17.25 -10.90 -18.44
CA SER A 26 18.11 -9.72 -18.56
C SER A 26 17.78 -8.74 -17.42
N MET A 27 18.56 -8.80 -16.35
CA MET A 27 18.40 -7.95 -15.18
C MET A 27 19.29 -6.72 -15.28
N LYS A 28 18.72 -5.57 -14.93
CA LYS A 28 19.46 -4.30 -14.78
C LYS A 28 19.29 -3.80 -13.36
N ASP A 29 20.39 -3.38 -12.74
CA ASP A 29 20.32 -2.69 -11.47
C ASP A 29 19.86 -1.25 -11.69
N LEU A 30 18.76 -0.88 -11.03
CA LEU A 30 18.17 0.46 -11.09
C LEU A 30 18.51 1.29 -9.84
N GLY A 31 19.34 0.76 -8.93
CA GLY A 31 19.68 1.39 -7.68
C GLY A 31 18.56 1.29 -6.64
N GLU A 32 18.44 2.30 -5.78
CA GLU A 32 17.40 2.32 -4.75
C GLU A 32 16.01 2.44 -5.37
N ALA A 33 15.09 1.58 -4.94
CA ALA A 33 13.72 1.55 -5.45
C ALA A 33 13.00 2.88 -5.12
N SER A 34 12.75 3.66 -6.17
CA SER A 34 12.02 4.92 -6.09
C SER A 34 10.57 4.80 -6.54
N TYR A 35 10.25 3.79 -7.36
CA TYR A 35 8.89 3.49 -7.81
C TYR A 35 8.66 1.97 -7.87
N ILE A 36 7.50 1.53 -7.37
CA ILE A 36 7.01 0.15 -7.52
C ILE A 36 5.57 0.23 -8.01
N LEU A 37 5.27 -0.35 -9.18
CA LEU A 37 3.93 -0.38 -9.78
C LEU A 37 3.25 1.02 -9.86
N GLY A 38 4.03 2.08 -10.05
CA GLY A 38 3.53 3.46 -10.08
C GLY A 38 3.32 4.12 -8.70
N ILE A 39 3.61 3.41 -7.61
CA ILE A 39 3.69 3.97 -6.26
C ILE A 39 5.11 4.50 -6.06
N LYS A 40 5.24 5.78 -5.73
CA LYS A 40 6.53 6.39 -5.42
C LYS A 40 6.92 6.04 -3.99
N ILE A 41 8.13 5.55 -3.80
CA ILE A 41 8.70 5.24 -2.48
C ILE A 41 9.73 6.32 -2.15
N PHE A 42 9.68 6.81 -0.92
CA PHE A 42 10.70 7.71 -0.38
C PHE A 42 11.25 7.11 0.91
N ARG A 43 12.58 7.17 1.04
CA ARG A 43 13.29 6.64 2.19
C ARG A 43 14.26 7.69 2.69
N ASP A 44 14.07 8.10 3.94
CA ASP A 44 15.03 8.94 4.66
C ASP A 44 15.75 8.06 5.69
N LYS A 45 16.98 7.65 5.36
CA LYS A 45 17.80 6.79 6.23
C LYS A 45 18.23 7.51 7.51
N SER A 46 18.39 8.84 7.47
CA SER A 46 18.81 9.63 8.63
C SER A 46 17.72 9.67 9.70
N LYS A 47 16.47 9.88 9.25
CA LYS A 47 15.29 9.89 10.13
C LYS A 47 14.65 8.51 10.31
N LYS A 48 15.19 7.48 9.65
CA LYS A 48 14.62 6.12 9.58
C LYS A 48 13.15 6.10 9.12
N ILE A 49 12.78 7.02 8.23
CA ILE A 49 11.43 7.11 7.66
C ILE A 49 11.39 6.37 6.34
N LEU A 50 10.42 5.48 6.19
CA LEU A 50 10.06 4.87 4.92
C LEU A 50 8.59 5.22 4.66
N GLY A 51 8.33 5.83 3.51
CA GLY A 51 6.98 6.19 3.13
C GLY A 51 6.75 5.99 1.64
N MET A 52 5.48 6.04 1.27
CA MET A 52 5.01 5.84 -0.09
C MET A 52 3.99 6.92 -0.43
N THR A 53 3.98 7.36 -1.68
CA THR A 53 3.00 8.32 -2.21
C THR A 53 2.49 7.84 -3.56
N GLN A 54 1.20 8.07 -3.79
CA GLN A 54 0.52 7.72 -5.04
C GLN A 54 -0.13 8.94 -5.69
N ASN A 55 0.41 10.14 -5.46
CA ASN A 55 -0.18 11.40 -5.96
C ASN A 55 -0.49 11.36 -7.47
N SER A 56 0.42 10.80 -8.27
CA SER A 56 0.21 10.68 -9.72
C SER A 56 -0.96 9.78 -10.11
N TYR A 57 -1.29 8.76 -9.30
CA TYR A 57 -2.48 7.95 -9.49
C TYR A 57 -3.74 8.76 -9.17
N VAL A 58 -3.74 9.50 -8.06
CA VAL A 58 -4.85 10.38 -7.68
C VAL A 58 -5.13 11.40 -8.77
N GLU A 59 -4.09 12.06 -9.30
CA GLU A 59 -4.21 13.00 -10.42
C GLU A 59 -4.82 12.35 -11.68
N LYS A 60 -4.37 11.14 -12.04
CA LYS A 60 -4.92 10.38 -13.18
C LYS A 60 -6.40 10.05 -12.98
N VAL A 61 -6.80 9.66 -11.77
CA VAL A 61 -8.20 9.37 -11.44
C VAL A 61 -9.04 10.65 -11.54
N LEU A 62 -8.59 11.75 -10.93
CA LEU A 62 -9.29 13.03 -11.00
C LEU A 62 -9.47 13.50 -12.44
N LYS A 63 -8.43 13.38 -13.27
CA LYS A 63 -8.50 13.69 -14.70
C LYS A 63 -9.50 12.82 -15.45
N ARG A 64 -9.47 11.50 -15.23
CA ARG A 64 -10.38 10.55 -15.88
C ARG A 64 -11.85 10.88 -15.62
N PHE A 65 -12.18 11.33 -14.41
CA PHE A 65 -13.54 11.70 -14.03
C PHE A 65 -13.84 13.20 -14.16
N LYS A 66 -12.93 14.00 -14.75
CA LYS A 66 -13.06 15.46 -14.91
C LYS A 66 -13.28 16.20 -13.58
N MET A 67 -12.63 15.74 -12.52
CA MET A 67 -12.72 16.25 -11.15
C MET A 67 -11.51 17.08 -10.71
N GLU A 68 -10.62 17.46 -11.63
CA GLU A 68 -9.36 18.19 -11.35
C GLU A 68 -9.56 19.50 -10.58
N HIS A 69 -10.69 20.18 -10.81
CA HIS A 69 -11.07 21.44 -10.17
C HIS A 69 -12.25 21.30 -9.20
N SER A 70 -12.59 20.07 -8.82
CA SER A 70 -13.73 19.83 -7.94
C SER A 70 -13.41 20.35 -6.53
N LYS A 71 -14.38 21.03 -5.91
CA LYS A 71 -14.25 21.48 -4.52
C LYS A 71 -14.14 20.25 -3.62
N ARG A 72 -13.45 20.38 -2.47
CA ARG A 72 -13.48 19.34 -1.43
C ARG A 72 -14.95 19.13 -1.02
N GLY A 73 -15.54 18.03 -1.49
CA GLY A 73 -16.88 17.64 -1.14
C GLY A 73 -16.93 17.03 0.26
N PHE A 74 -18.13 16.97 0.83
CA PHE A 74 -18.37 16.17 2.02
C PHE A 74 -18.14 14.70 1.67
N LEU A 75 -17.16 14.06 2.33
CA LEU A 75 -16.98 12.62 2.19
C LEU A 75 -18.23 11.93 2.78
N PRO A 76 -18.78 10.88 2.14
CA PRO A 76 -19.88 10.11 2.71
C PRO A 76 -19.55 9.56 4.11
N MET A 77 -18.26 9.32 4.36
CA MET A 77 -17.75 8.98 5.68
C MET A 77 -17.21 10.21 6.43
N ARG A 78 -17.75 10.43 7.63
CA ARG A 78 -17.14 11.32 8.63
C ARG A 78 -15.78 10.76 9.07
N HIS A 79 -14.73 11.57 8.93
CA HIS A 79 -13.43 11.25 9.52
C HIS A 79 -13.49 11.28 11.06
N GLY A 80 -12.77 10.38 11.73
CA GLY A 80 -12.71 10.33 13.19
C GLY A 80 -13.86 9.58 13.88
N VAL A 81 -14.71 8.87 13.13
CA VAL A 81 -15.69 7.95 13.73
C VAL A 81 -14.96 6.73 14.29
N LYS A 82 -14.94 6.58 15.62
CA LYS A 82 -14.47 5.35 16.27
C LYS A 82 -15.54 4.28 16.16
N LEU A 83 -15.31 3.31 15.27
CA LEU A 83 -16.16 2.14 15.18
C LEU A 83 -15.86 1.17 16.33
N SER A 84 -16.90 0.54 16.88
CA SER A 84 -16.78 -0.47 17.92
C SER A 84 -17.64 -1.70 17.62
N LYS A 85 -17.33 -2.83 18.26
CA LYS A 85 -18.15 -4.05 18.18
C LYS A 85 -19.61 -3.85 18.62
N LYS A 86 -19.94 -2.74 19.30
CA LYS A 86 -21.33 -2.43 19.65
C LYS A 86 -22.17 -2.02 18.44
N GLN A 87 -21.52 -1.61 17.33
CA GLN A 87 -22.15 -1.16 16.09
C GLN A 87 -22.26 -2.28 15.05
N SER A 88 -21.84 -3.51 15.36
CA SER A 88 -22.14 -4.66 14.52
C SER A 88 -23.61 -5.03 14.66
N PRO A 89 -24.24 -5.60 13.61
CA PRO A 89 -25.59 -6.14 13.71
C PRO A 89 -25.63 -7.20 14.80
N LYS A 90 -26.70 -7.20 15.60
CA LYS A 90 -26.89 -8.14 16.72
C LYS A 90 -28.07 -9.08 16.49
N THR A 91 -28.98 -8.68 15.62
CA THR A 91 -30.20 -9.43 15.30
C THR A 91 -30.13 -10.01 13.89
N ASP A 92 -30.83 -11.12 13.66
CA ASP A 92 -30.91 -11.77 12.35
C ASP A 92 -31.52 -10.84 11.29
N GLU A 93 -32.41 -9.94 11.69
CA GLU A 93 -32.97 -8.92 10.80
C GLU A 93 -31.95 -7.88 10.36
N GLU A 94 -31.11 -7.39 11.27
CA GLU A 94 -30.04 -6.45 10.94
C GLU A 94 -29.00 -7.12 10.04
N LEU A 95 -28.66 -8.39 10.31
CA LEU A 95 -27.79 -9.20 9.47
C LEU A 95 -28.34 -9.31 8.04
N LYS A 96 -29.63 -9.67 7.88
CA LYS A 96 -30.29 -9.73 6.57
C LYS A 96 -30.28 -8.38 5.85
N ARG A 97 -30.58 -7.29 6.55
CA ARG A 97 -30.53 -5.93 5.97
C ARG A 97 -29.13 -5.54 5.49
N MET A 98 -28.08 -5.93 6.21
CA MET A 98 -26.70 -5.63 5.80
C MET A 98 -26.21 -6.51 4.65
N LEU A 99 -26.75 -7.73 4.50
CA LEU A 99 -26.40 -8.61 3.37
C LEU A 99 -26.90 -8.05 2.03
N ASP A 100 -28.05 -7.37 2.01
CA ASP A 100 -28.61 -6.77 0.80
C ASP A 100 -27.88 -5.50 0.33
N ILE A 101 -27.00 -4.94 1.16
CA ILE A 101 -26.23 -3.73 0.83
C ILE A 101 -24.78 -4.14 0.53
N PRO A 102 -24.35 -4.17 -0.75
CA PRO A 102 -22.97 -4.46 -1.09
C PRO A 102 -22.06 -3.40 -0.49
N TYR A 103 -20.96 -3.86 0.12
CA TYR A 103 -19.88 -2.95 0.53
C TYR A 103 -19.28 -2.34 -0.74
N ALA A 104 -19.38 -1.01 -0.85
CA ALA A 104 -18.83 -0.22 -1.95
C ALA A 104 -17.30 -0.11 -1.91
#